data_AF-M7XUT8-F1
#
_entry.id   AF-M7XUT8-F1
#
_cell.length_a   1.000
_cell.length_b   1.000
_cell.length_c   1.000
_cell.angle_alpha   90.00
_cell.angle_beta   90.00
_cell.angle_gamma   90.00
#
_symmetry.space_group_name_H-M   'P 1'
#
loop_
_entity.id
_entity.type
_entity.pdbx_description
1 polymer ?
#
loop_
_entity_poly.entity_id
_entity_poly.type
_entity_poly.pdbx_seq_one_letter_code
_entity_poly.pdbx_strand_id
1 'polypeptide(L)'
;MKKEGIMLATLGVLLVFSQCKPNQTKEEIVENKPAWELLGYQSLPDYGKHLVTIGGCHDCHTPKKMGPNGPELDMELALSGHPSAMPFPDVDRAAMEKNGYAVTQTLTAWVGPWGVSYASNLTSDPTGIGGWTEEQFFRALREGKFKGSPNGRQILPPMPWQMFQAMRDDEIGAIFAYLQTTKPIDNVVPDALPPSSVGQ
;
A
#
# COMPACT_ATOMS: atom_id res chain seq x y z
N MET A 1 -7.02 84.20 -2.61
CA MET A 1 -5.75 84.65 -2.01
C MET A 1 -6.01 85.09 -0.58
N LYS A 2 -5.09 84.72 0.32
CA LYS A 2 -4.97 85.00 1.77
C LYS A 2 -5.58 83.97 2.73
N LYS A 3 -4.63 83.39 3.48
CA LYS A 3 -4.69 82.48 4.62
C LYS A 3 -5.07 83.25 5.90
N GLU A 4 -5.36 82.50 6.96
CA GLU A 4 -4.89 82.57 8.38
C GLU A 4 -6.01 81.95 9.25
N GLY A 5 -5.84 81.10 10.26
CA GLY A 5 -4.69 80.60 11.00
C GLY A 5 -5.14 79.44 11.91
N ILE A 6 -4.15 78.80 12.53
CA ILE A 6 -4.15 77.47 13.16
C ILE A 6 -4.69 77.49 14.60
N MET A 7 -5.34 76.41 15.05
CA MET A 7 -5.24 75.97 16.44
C MET A 7 -5.16 74.44 16.55
N LEU A 8 -4.08 73.98 17.18
CA LEU A 8 -3.71 72.59 17.40
C LEU A 8 -4.66 71.88 18.38
N ALA A 9 -4.97 70.61 18.09
CA ALA A 9 -5.22 69.61 19.11
C ALA A 9 -4.55 68.29 18.67
N THR A 10 -3.38 68.03 19.26
CA THR A 10 -2.64 66.78 19.16
C THR A 10 -3.39 65.66 19.87
N LEU A 11 -3.94 64.70 19.14
CA LEU A 11 -4.30 63.40 19.69
C LEU A 11 -3.45 62.34 18.97
N GLY A 12 -2.35 61.97 19.63
CA GLY A 12 -1.54 60.83 19.20
C GLY A 12 -2.35 59.56 19.38
N VAL A 13 -2.66 58.89 18.27
CA VAL A 13 -3.13 57.50 18.31
C VAL A 13 -1.93 56.62 17.99
N LEU A 14 -1.49 55.88 19.00
CA LEU A 14 -0.40 54.92 18.92
C LEU A 14 -0.65 53.92 17.79
N LEU A 15 0.36 53.75 16.94
CA LEU A 15 0.59 52.56 16.13
C LEU A 15 0.74 51.35 17.05
N VAL A 16 -0.31 50.54 17.20
CA VAL A 16 -0.20 49.23 17.82
C VAL A 16 0.15 48.22 16.74
N PHE A 17 1.45 47.95 16.61
CA PHE A 17 1.95 46.75 15.95
C PHE A 17 1.43 45.53 16.72
N SER A 18 0.31 44.94 16.28
CA SER A 18 -0.11 43.62 16.76
C SER A 18 0.52 42.55 15.87
N GLN A 19 1.80 42.26 16.12
CA GLN A 19 2.38 40.97 15.81
C GLN A 19 2.65 40.25 17.12
N CYS A 20 1.69 39.45 17.55
CA CYS A 20 1.91 38.30 18.42
C CYS A 20 1.01 37.19 17.88
N LYS A 21 1.57 36.33 17.02
CA LYS A 21 0.99 34.99 16.86
C LYS A 21 1.07 34.32 18.23
N PRO A 22 -0.03 33.78 18.77
CA PRO A 22 0.02 33.09 20.04
C PRO A 22 1.00 31.92 19.90
N ASN A 23 1.86 31.78 20.90
CA ASN A 23 2.78 30.66 21.03
C ASN A 23 1.92 29.41 21.23
N GLN A 24 1.77 28.59 20.19
CA GLN A 24 0.99 27.36 20.26
C GLN A 24 1.57 26.48 21.37
N THR A 25 0.70 25.99 22.26
CA THR A 25 1.13 25.10 23.34
C THR A 25 1.58 23.76 22.74
N LYS A 26 2.48 23.07 23.44
CA LYS A 26 2.95 21.74 23.02
C LYS A 26 1.81 20.74 22.84
N GLU A 27 0.68 20.92 23.54
CA GLU A 27 -0.53 20.12 23.33
C GLU A 27 -1.23 20.41 21.98
N GLU A 28 -1.31 21.67 21.53
CA GLU A 28 -2.04 22.06 20.32
C GLU A 28 -1.31 21.67 19.01
N ILE A 29 0.02 21.53 19.06
CA ILE A 29 0.83 21.04 17.93
C ILE A 29 0.68 19.52 17.74
N VAL A 30 0.33 18.78 18.80
CA VAL A 30 0.13 17.32 18.72
C VAL A 30 -1.25 17.00 18.14
N GLU A 31 -2.24 17.87 18.31
CA GLU A 31 -3.63 17.63 17.92
C GLU A 31 -3.89 17.83 16.41
N ASN A 32 -3.04 18.57 15.69
CA ASN A 32 -3.22 18.90 14.27
C ASN A 32 -2.25 18.21 13.31
N LYS A 33 -1.43 17.27 13.80
CA LYS A 33 -0.51 16.51 12.96
C LYS A 33 -1.20 15.26 12.43
N PRO A 34 -1.29 15.04 11.09
CA PRO A 34 -1.82 13.80 10.56
C PRO A 34 -0.96 12.63 11.07
N ALA A 35 -1.59 11.48 11.33
CA ALA A 35 -0.98 10.37 12.09
C ALA A 35 0.38 9.87 11.57
N TRP A 36 0.71 10.09 10.29
CA TRP A 36 2.01 9.76 9.71
C TRP A 36 3.16 10.67 10.21
N GLU A 37 2.85 11.91 10.61
CA GLU A 37 3.84 12.87 11.14
C GLU A 37 4.19 12.58 12.61
N LEU A 38 3.41 11.72 13.29
CA LEU A 38 3.63 11.31 14.69
C LEU A 38 4.74 10.28 14.87
N LEU A 39 5.23 9.66 13.78
CA LEU A 39 6.29 8.64 13.81
C LEU A 39 7.57 9.05 13.05
N GLY A 40 7.69 10.33 12.68
CA GLY A 40 8.89 10.88 12.04
C GLY A 40 9.03 10.61 10.54
N TYR A 41 7.95 10.17 9.86
CA TYR A 41 7.91 10.06 8.41
C TYR A 41 7.65 11.42 7.75
N GLN A 42 8.21 11.63 6.55
CA GLN A 42 8.15 12.91 5.84
C GLN A 42 6.84 13.11 5.07
N SER A 43 6.14 12.02 4.74
CA SER A 43 4.85 12.04 4.07
C SER A 43 4.07 10.75 4.35
N LEU A 44 2.78 10.75 4.01
CA LEU A 44 1.93 9.55 4.10
C LEU A 44 2.45 8.40 3.20
N PRO A 45 2.84 8.63 1.93
CA PRO A 45 3.53 7.62 1.13
C PRO A 45 4.85 7.12 1.71
N ASP A 46 5.62 7.96 2.40
CA ASP A 46 6.87 7.50 3.04
C ASP A 46 6.58 6.54 4.21
N TYR A 47 5.54 6.83 4.98
CA TYR A 47 5.06 5.90 6.01
C TYR A 47 4.54 4.60 5.39
N GLY A 48 3.76 4.71 4.31
CA GLY A 48 3.27 3.56 3.55
C GLY A 48 4.38 2.69 2.99
N LYS A 49 5.44 3.30 2.47
CA LYS A 49 6.63 2.58 1.98
C LYS A 49 7.29 1.78 3.08
N HIS A 50 7.42 2.35 4.27
CA HIS A 50 7.92 1.64 5.43
C HIS A 50 7.04 0.42 5.74
N LEU A 51 5.72 0.61 5.84
CA LEU A 51 4.76 -0.46 6.14
C LEU A 51 4.75 -1.56 5.07
N VAL A 52 4.83 -1.22 3.78
CA VAL A 52 4.96 -2.19 2.68
C VAL A 52 6.25 -3.00 2.79
N THR A 53 7.33 -2.37 3.25
CA THR A 53 8.62 -3.03 3.46
C THR A 53 8.57 -3.99 4.65
N ILE A 54 8.18 -3.50 5.83
CA ILE A 54 8.19 -4.31 7.07
C ILE A 54 7.04 -5.31 7.14
N GLY A 55 5.94 -5.03 6.44
CA GLY A 55 4.80 -5.94 6.31
C GLY A 55 5.05 -7.09 5.34
N GLY A 56 6.23 -7.15 4.69
CA GLY A 56 6.61 -8.25 3.82
C GLY A 56 5.85 -8.29 2.49
N CYS A 57 5.25 -7.18 2.03
CA CYS A 57 4.50 -7.17 0.77
C CYS A 57 5.40 -7.57 -0.41
N HIS A 58 6.67 -7.17 -0.38
CA HIS A 58 7.65 -7.53 -1.41
C HIS A 58 7.92 -9.04 -1.48
N ASP A 59 7.73 -9.82 -0.41
CA ASP A 59 8.09 -11.24 -0.39
C ASP A 59 7.30 -12.07 -1.40
N CYS A 60 6.05 -11.70 -1.64
CA CYS A 60 5.16 -12.34 -2.61
C CYS A 60 4.86 -11.45 -3.83
N HIS A 61 4.80 -10.13 -3.66
CA HIS A 61 4.41 -9.22 -4.73
C HIS A 61 5.58 -8.69 -5.55
N THR A 62 6.83 -8.98 -5.21
CA THR A 62 7.98 -8.68 -6.06
C THR A 62 8.62 -10.00 -6.53
N PRO A 63 8.66 -10.28 -7.84
CA PRO A 63 9.27 -11.50 -8.34
C PRO A 63 10.75 -11.54 -7.99
N LYS A 64 11.26 -12.76 -7.80
CA LYS A 64 12.68 -12.99 -7.51
C LYS A 64 13.47 -13.39 -8.75
N LYS A 65 14.73 -13.00 -8.78
CA LYS A 65 15.74 -13.48 -9.72
C LYS A 65 16.91 -14.06 -8.96
N MET A 66 17.60 -15.02 -9.57
CA MET A 66 18.80 -15.59 -8.97
C MET A 66 19.93 -14.56 -8.97
N GLY A 67 20.39 -14.21 -7.78
CA GLY A 67 21.54 -13.35 -7.52
C GLY A 67 22.65 -14.10 -6.77
N PRO A 68 23.75 -13.40 -6.44
CA PRO A 68 24.88 -14.01 -5.74
C PRO A 68 24.54 -14.56 -4.35
N ASN A 69 23.48 -14.07 -3.70
CA ASN A 69 23.04 -14.55 -2.38
C ASN A 69 21.81 -15.48 -2.44
N GLY A 70 21.49 -16.02 -3.63
CA GLY A 70 20.30 -16.83 -3.87
C GLY A 70 19.16 -16.02 -4.50
N PRO A 71 17.89 -16.39 -4.28
CA PRO A 71 16.75 -15.65 -4.79
C PRO A 71 16.68 -14.24 -4.17
N GLU A 72 16.94 -13.22 -4.98
CA GLU A 72 16.90 -11.80 -4.60
C GLU A 72 15.70 -11.12 -5.27
N LEU A 73 15.19 -10.04 -4.66
CA LEU A 73 14.08 -9.27 -5.23
C LEU A 73 14.48 -8.63 -6.56
N ASP A 74 13.67 -8.81 -7.59
CA ASP A 74 13.83 -8.08 -8.84
C ASP A 74 13.15 -6.71 -8.73
N MET A 75 13.91 -5.71 -8.28
CA MET A 75 13.38 -4.37 -8.03
C MET A 75 12.96 -3.61 -9.29
N GLU A 76 13.35 -4.07 -10.49
CA GLU A 76 12.80 -3.54 -11.74
C GLU A 76 11.32 -3.87 -11.92
N LEU A 77 10.89 -4.95 -11.27
CA LEU A 77 9.54 -5.50 -11.21
C LEU A 77 8.93 -5.38 -9.81
N ALA A 78 9.42 -4.42 -9.00
CA ALA A 78 8.94 -4.22 -7.64
C ALA A 78 7.41 -4.10 -7.59
N LEU A 79 6.79 -4.93 -6.76
CA LEU A 79 5.35 -4.96 -6.51
C LEU A 79 4.46 -5.36 -7.71
N SER A 80 5.04 -5.83 -8.83
CA SER A 80 4.28 -6.20 -10.02
C SER A 80 3.51 -7.53 -9.91
N GLY A 81 3.71 -8.29 -8.84
CA GLY A 81 3.08 -9.60 -8.64
C GLY A 81 3.72 -10.71 -9.47
N HIS A 82 2.93 -11.74 -9.78
CA HIS A 82 3.37 -12.84 -10.63
C HIS A 82 3.59 -12.40 -12.08
N PRO A 83 4.78 -12.58 -12.67
CA PRO A 83 5.01 -12.19 -14.06
C PRO A 83 4.12 -13.01 -15.01
N SER A 84 3.28 -12.31 -15.79
CA SER A 84 2.31 -12.93 -16.72
C SER A 84 2.94 -13.83 -17.79
N ALA A 85 4.22 -13.59 -18.14
CA ALA A 85 4.96 -14.39 -19.10
C ALA A 85 5.51 -15.71 -18.53
N MET A 86 5.41 -15.94 -17.22
CA MET A 86 5.88 -17.20 -16.63
C MET A 86 4.94 -18.34 -16.99
N PRO A 87 5.48 -19.54 -17.28
CA PRO A 87 4.64 -20.71 -17.49
C PRO A 87 3.86 -21.04 -16.23
N PHE A 88 2.67 -21.62 -16.42
CA PHE A 88 1.90 -22.16 -15.30
C PHE A 88 2.76 -23.17 -14.52
N PRO A 89 2.72 -23.16 -13.18
CA PRO A 89 3.42 -24.16 -12.39
C PRO A 89 2.95 -25.56 -12.79
N ASP A 90 3.89 -26.49 -12.96
CA ASP A 90 3.55 -27.91 -13.08
C ASP A 90 3.15 -28.43 -11.69
N VAL A 91 1.90 -28.85 -11.55
CA VAL A 91 1.30 -29.22 -10.25
C VAL A 91 1.09 -30.72 -10.20
N ASP A 92 2.00 -31.43 -9.52
CA ASP A 92 1.76 -32.81 -9.08
C ASP A 92 0.93 -32.81 -7.80
N ARG A 93 -0.37 -33.11 -7.93
CA ARG A 93 -1.30 -33.16 -6.81
C ARG A 93 -0.95 -34.21 -5.76
N ALA A 94 -0.52 -35.40 -6.19
CA ALA A 94 -0.18 -36.48 -5.26
C ALA A 94 1.05 -36.08 -4.42
N ALA A 95 1.98 -35.34 -5.04
CA ALA A 95 3.07 -34.72 -4.31
C ALA A 95 2.59 -33.63 -3.34
N MET A 96 1.61 -32.79 -3.70
CA MET A 96 1.10 -31.73 -2.80
C MET A 96 0.34 -32.29 -1.59
N GLU A 97 -0.49 -33.32 -1.78
CA GLU A 97 -1.20 -33.98 -0.67
C GLU A 97 -0.23 -34.64 0.33
N LYS A 98 0.93 -35.10 -0.14
CA LYS A 98 1.95 -35.74 0.69
C LYS A 98 2.97 -34.77 1.30
N ASN A 99 3.40 -33.76 0.54
CA ASN A 99 4.57 -32.94 0.85
C ASN A 99 4.21 -31.52 1.31
N GLY A 100 2.93 -31.15 1.28
CA GLY A 100 2.45 -29.82 1.64
C GLY A 100 2.31 -28.89 0.43
N TYR A 101 2.43 -27.59 0.65
CA TYR A 101 2.34 -26.60 -0.42
C TYR A 101 3.68 -26.42 -1.14
N ALA A 102 3.62 -25.98 -2.39
CA ALA A 102 4.78 -25.58 -3.17
C ALA A 102 4.68 -24.09 -3.55
N VAL A 103 5.83 -23.51 -3.87
CA VAL A 103 5.94 -22.12 -4.32
C VAL A 103 6.94 -22.05 -5.48
N THR A 104 6.65 -21.20 -6.47
CA THR A 104 7.57 -20.99 -7.60
C THR A 104 8.85 -20.29 -7.16
N GLN A 105 9.91 -20.38 -7.99
CA GLN A 105 11.20 -19.74 -7.71
C GLN A 105 11.11 -18.22 -7.53
N THR A 106 10.08 -17.58 -8.11
CA THR A 106 9.79 -16.15 -7.99
C THR A 106 9.07 -15.78 -6.69
N LEU A 107 8.65 -16.75 -5.87
CA LEU A 107 7.75 -16.60 -4.71
C LEU A 107 6.38 -15.96 -5.00
N THR A 108 5.97 -15.92 -6.27
CA THR A 108 4.75 -15.21 -6.69
C THR A 108 3.59 -16.13 -7.07
N ALA A 109 3.80 -17.45 -7.18
CA ALA A 109 2.73 -18.43 -7.38
C ALA A 109 2.84 -19.55 -6.36
N TRP A 110 1.71 -19.86 -5.71
CA TRP A 110 1.60 -20.78 -4.59
C TRP A 110 0.59 -21.88 -4.90
N VAL A 111 0.99 -23.11 -4.63
CA VAL A 111 0.26 -24.32 -4.97
C VAL A 111 -0.09 -25.05 -3.68
N GLY A 112 -1.37 -25.35 -3.48
CA GLY A 112 -1.83 -26.08 -2.31
C GLY A 112 -3.21 -26.69 -2.48
N PRO A 113 -3.84 -27.19 -1.40
CA PRO A 113 -5.18 -27.78 -1.45
C PRO A 113 -6.28 -26.84 -1.99
N TRP A 114 -6.03 -25.53 -2.00
CA TRP A 114 -6.92 -24.52 -2.58
C TRP A 114 -6.74 -24.31 -4.10
N GLY A 115 -5.82 -25.05 -4.75
CA GLY A 115 -5.43 -24.85 -6.14
C GLY A 115 -4.17 -24.01 -6.28
N VAL A 116 -4.13 -23.14 -7.29
CA VAL A 116 -2.99 -22.24 -7.54
C VAL A 116 -3.42 -20.80 -7.35
N SER A 117 -2.68 -20.06 -6.53
CA SER A 117 -2.87 -18.64 -6.31
C SER A 117 -1.65 -17.86 -6.81
N TYR A 118 -1.92 -16.67 -7.34
CA TYR A 118 -0.91 -15.76 -7.87
C TYR A 118 -0.93 -14.45 -7.10
N ALA A 119 0.25 -13.94 -6.75
CA ALA A 119 0.40 -12.62 -6.17
C ALA A 119 -0.02 -11.55 -7.19
N SER A 120 -0.91 -10.66 -6.79
CA SER A 120 -1.46 -9.62 -7.66
C SER A 120 -0.45 -8.50 -7.96
N ASN A 121 -0.66 -7.79 -9.06
CA ASN A 121 0.05 -6.55 -9.36
C ASN A 121 -0.44 -5.45 -8.40
N LEU A 122 0.45 -4.93 -7.54
CA LEU A 122 0.16 -3.85 -6.59
C LEU A 122 0.67 -2.49 -7.08
N THR A 123 1.19 -2.41 -8.30
CA THR A 123 1.67 -1.13 -8.84
C THR A 123 0.50 -0.19 -9.15
N SER A 124 0.84 1.09 -9.35
CA SER A 124 -0.10 2.14 -9.79
C SER A 124 -0.59 1.97 -11.24
N ASP A 125 -0.21 0.89 -11.92
CA ASP A 125 -0.69 0.58 -13.27
C ASP A 125 -2.19 0.21 -13.29
N PRO A 126 -2.92 0.48 -14.39
CA PRO A 126 -4.31 0.03 -14.55
C PRO A 126 -4.52 -1.49 -14.43
N THR A 127 -3.50 -2.30 -14.76
CA THR A 127 -3.52 -3.76 -14.55
C THR A 127 -3.26 -4.17 -13.09
N GLY A 128 -2.76 -3.23 -12.27
CA GLY A 128 -2.59 -3.34 -10.83
C GLY A 128 -3.69 -2.63 -10.04
N ILE A 129 -3.30 -1.73 -9.14
CA ILE A 129 -4.23 -0.99 -8.28
C ILE A 129 -4.49 0.45 -8.73
N GLY A 130 -3.96 0.88 -9.88
CA GLY A 130 -4.05 2.28 -10.33
C GLY A 130 -5.47 2.82 -10.47
N GLY A 131 -6.43 1.93 -10.77
CA GLY A 131 -7.86 2.28 -10.85
C GLY A 131 -8.67 1.96 -9.59
N TRP A 132 -8.05 1.47 -8.50
CA TRP A 132 -8.79 1.08 -7.31
C TRP A 132 -9.19 2.28 -6.47
N THR A 133 -10.34 2.19 -5.81
CA THR A 133 -10.70 3.12 -4.73
C THR A 133 -10.05 2.70 -3.42
N GLU A 134 -9.89 3.65 -2.51
CA GLU A 134 -9.42 3.37 -1.15
C GLU A 134 -10.37 2.39 -0.44
N GLU A 135 -11.69 2.53 -0.63
CA GLU A 135 -12.68 1.59 -0.07
C GLU A 135 -12.46 0.14 -0.54
N GLN A 136 -12.15 -0.06 -1.82
CA GLN A 136 -11.82 -1.38 -2.34
C GLN A 136 -10.55 -1.94 -1.67
N PHE A 137 -9.53 -1.10 -1.51
CA PHE A 137 -8.29 -1.50 -0.84
C PHE A 137 -8.51 -1.88 0.63
N PHE A 138 -9.29 -1.06 1.36
CA PHE A 138 -9.69 -1.35 2.74
C PHE A 138 -10.46 -2.66 2.84
N ARG A 139 -11.45 -2.90 1.95
CA ARG A 139 -12.19 -4.16 1.94
C ARG A 139 -11.27 -5.35 1.67
N ALA A 140 -10.29 -5.19 0.78
CA ALA A 140 -9.32 -6.24 0.49
C ALA A 140 -8.46 -6.61 1.72
N LEU A 141 -8.03 -5.64 2.53
CA LEU A 141 -7.19 -5.92 3.71
C LEU A 141 -8.00 -6.26 4.97
N ARG A 142 -9.15 -5.62 5.19
CA ARG A 142 -10.01 -5.85 6.37
C ARG A 142 -10.82 -7.12 6.27
N GLU A 143 -11.40 -7.37 5.10
CA GLU A 143 -12.33 -8.48 4.89
C GLU A 143 -11.71 -9.59 4.02
N GLY A 144 -10.51 -9.37 3.49
CA GLY A 144 -9.84 -10.33 2.60
C GLY A 144 -10.59 -10.56 1.29
N LYS A 145 -11.38 -9.61 0.81
CA LYS A 145 -12.13 -9.76 -0.45
C LYS A 145 -11.25 -9.51 -1.65
N PHE A 146 -11.21 -10.45 -2.59
CA PHE A 146 -10.41 -10.30 -3.81
C PHE A 146 -10.86 -9.07 -4.61
N LYS A 147 -9.89 -8.23 -5.00
CA LYS A 147 -10.09 -6.92 -5.65
C LYS A 147 -10.99 -5.94 -4.86
N GLY A 148 -11.18 -6.16 -3.56
CA GLY A 148 -12.11 -5.36 -2.77
C GLY A 148 -13.57 -5.47 -3.21
N SER A 149 -13.93 -6.54 -3.96
CA SER A 149 -15.29 -6.74 -4.44
C SER A 149 -16.17 -7.33 -3.33
N PRO A 150 -17.34 -6.72 -3.00
CA PRO A 150 -18.24 -7.25 -1.96
C PRO A 150 -18.66 -8.70 -2.21
N ASN A 151 -18.89 -9.03 -3.49
CA ASN A 151 -19.32 -10.34 -3.94
C ASN A 151 -18.14 -11.18 -4.47
N GLY A 152 -16.91 -10.69 -4.30
CA GLY A 152 -15.70 -11.40 -4.69
C GLY A 152 -15.43 -12.59 -3.77
N ARG A 153 -14.69 -13.57 -4.30
CA ARG A 153 -14.12 -14.66 -3.48
C ARG A 153 -13.19 -14.09 -2.41
N GLN A 154 -12.91 -14.91 -1.39
CA GLN A 154 -11.84 -14.62 -0.46
C GLN A 154 -10.49 -14.60 -1.21
N ILE A 155 -9.57 -13.75 -0.76
CA ILE A 155 -8.16 -13.80 -1.12
C ILE A 155 -7.62 -15.18 -0.70
N LEU A 156 -6.96 -15.84 -1.64
CA LEU A 156 -6.41 -17.17 -1.42
C LEU A 156 -5.06 -17.07 -0.69
N PRO A 157 -4.63 -18.14 0.00
CA PRO A 157 -3.30 -18.20 0.58
C PRO A 157 -2.21 -17.93 -0.47
N PRO A 158 -1.03 -17.43 -0.06
CA PRO A 158 -0.57 -17.23 1.32
C PRO A 158 -0.86 -15.84 1.87
N MET A 159 -1.54 -14.96 1.12
CA MET A 159 -1.67 -13.55 1.48
C MET A 159 -2.30 -13.39 2.89
N PRO A 160 -1.59 -12.79 3.86
CA PRO A 160 -1.97 -12.82 5.27
C PRO A 160 -2.96 -11.72 5.64
N TRP A 161 -4.06 -11.59 4.89
CA TRP A 161 -5.05 -10.53 5.10
C TRP A 161 -5.64 -10.56 6.54
N GLN A 162 -5.74 -11.73 7.18
CA GLN A 162 -6.20 -11.86 8.57
C GLN A 162 -5.27 -11.20 9.59
N MET A 163 -3.99 -10.98 9.23
CA MET A 163 -3.05 -10.23 10.06
C MET A 163 -3.13 -8.74 9.73
N PHE A 164 -3.22 -8.40 8.44
CA PHE A 164 -3.36 -7.01 8.01
C PHE A 164 -4.68 -6.37 8.44
N GLN A 165 -5.74 -7.15 8.68
CA GLN A 165 -6.98 -6.64 9.27
C GLN A 165 -6.77 -6.07 10.69
N ALA A 166 -5.63 -6.28 11.34
CA ALA A 166 -5.31 -5.71 12.66
C ALA A 166 -4.60 -4.35 12.57
N MET A 167 -4.16 -3.93 11.38
CA MET A 167 -3.58 -2.60 11.17
C MET A 167 -4.59 -1.50 11.52
N ARG A 168 -4.12 -0.33 11.90
CA ARG A 168 -4.96 0.86 12.07
C ARG A 168 -5.37 1.42 10.69
N ASP A 169 -6.45 2.18 10.64
CA ASP A 169 -6.96 2.73 9.37
C ASP A 169 -5.93 3.64 8.67
N ASP A 170 -5.20 4.44 9.44
CA ASP A 170 -4.13 5.30 8.92
C ASP A 170 -2.94 4.51 8.37
N GLU A 171 -2.68 3.30 8.88
CA GLU A 171 -1.64 2.40 8.36
C GLU A 171 -2.05 1.82 6.99
N ILE A 172 -3.29 1.35 6.89
CA ILE A 172 -3.86 0.85 5.63
C ILE A 172 -3.92 1.97 4.59
N GLY A 173 -4.38 3.16 4.98
CA GLY A 173 -4.40 4.35 4.12
C GLY A 173 -2.99 4.77 3.68
N ALA A 174 -1.99 4.69 4.56
CA ALA A 174 -0.60 4.96 4.21
C ALA A 174 -0.07 3.97 3.17
N ILE A 175 -0.31 2.66 3.35
CA ILE A 175 0.05 1.63 2.38
C ILE A 175 -0.59 1.95 1.02
N PHE A 176 -1.89 2.23 0.98
CA PHE A 176 -2.58 2.57 -0.25
C PHE A 176 -1.98 3.80 -0.94
N ALA A 177 -1.76 4.88 -0.17
CA ALA A 177 -1.15 6.11 -0.68
C ALA A 177 0.24 5.85 -1.29
N TYR A 178 1.07 5.03 -0.65
CA TYR A 178 2.36 4.64 -1.21
C TYR A 178 2.22 3.83 -2.50
N LEU A 179 1.37 2.80 -2.52
CA LEU A 179 1.19 1.95 -3.70
C LEU A 179 0.71 2.75 -4.92
N GLN A 180 -0.13 3.77 -4.72
CA GLN A 180 -0.55 4.71 -5.77
C GLN A 180 0.61 5.56 -6.35
N THR A 181 1.76 5.64 -5.69
CA THR A 181 2.94 6.38 -6.16
C THR A 181 4.00 5.50 -6.83
N THR A 182 3.81 4.18 -6.85
CA THR A 182 4.79 3.24 -7.39
C THR A 182 4.99 3.41 -8.89
N LYS A 183 6.11 2.93 -9.43
CA LYS A 183 6.32 2.83 -10.89
C LYS A 183 5.22 1.93 -11.48
N PRO A 184 4.42 2.39 -12.45
CA PRO A 184 3.42 1.55 -13.08
C PRO A 184 4.11 0.47 -13.92
N ILE A 185 3.67 -0.78 -13.77
CA ILE A 185 4.12 -1.92 -14.55
C ILE A 185 2.89 -2.63 -15.11
N ASP A 186 2.77 -2.65 -16.44
CA ASP A 186 1.77 -3.42 -17.15
C ASP A 186 2.04 -4.92 -16.96
N ASN A 187 1.21 -5.56 -16.13
CA ASN A 187 1.28 -6.97 -15.86
C ASN A 187 -0.09 -7.53 -15.45
N VAL A 188 -0.76 -8.17 -16.40
CA VAL A 188 -2.03 -8.88 -16.16
C VAL A 188 -1.75 -10.24 -15.53
N VAL A 189 -1.80 -10.29 -14.20
CA VAL A 189 -1.63 -11.54 -13.43
C VAL A 189 -2.74 -12.55 -13.79
N PRO A 190 -2.43 -13.83 -14.04
CA PRO A 190 -3.42 -14.86 -14.30
C PRO A 190 -4.43 -15.04 -13.16
N ASP A 191 -5.63 -15.52 -13.50
CA ASP A 191 -6.61 -15.93 -12.49
C ASP A 191 -6.13 -17.17 -11.72
N ALA A 192 -6.59 -17.27 -10.47
CA ALA A 192 -6.33 -18.44 -9.65
C ALA A 192 -6.92 -19.70 -10.29
N LEU A 193 -6.17 -20.80 -10.23
CA LEU A 193 -6.65 -22.09 -10.68
C LEU A 193 -7.37 -22.78 -9.53
N PRO A 194 -8.53 -23.41 -9.77
CA PRO A 194 -9.23 -24.15 -8.72
C PRO A 194 -8.34 -25.31 -8.23
N PRO A 195 -8.64 -25.88 -7.05
CA PRO A 195 -8.19 -27.23 -6.76
C PRO A 195 -8.62 -28.11 -7.93
N SER A 196 -7.72 -28.96 -8.46
CA SER A 196 -8.14 -29.88 -9.51
C SER A 196 -9.36 -30.68 -9.03
N SER A 197 -10.34 -30.92 -9.89
CA SER A 197 -11.40 -31.86 -9.59
C SER A 197 -10.76 -33.22 -9.32
N VAL A 198 -11.19 -33.92 -8.26
CA VAL A 198 -10.81 -35.32 -8.04
C VAL A 198 -11.20 -36.12 -9.28
N GLY A 199 -10.21 -36.71 -9.97
CA GLY A 199 -10.41 -37.70 -11.04
C GLY A 199 -10.85 -37.15 -12.40
N GLN A 200 -9.90 -37.03 -13.32
CA GLN A 200 -10.05 -37.54 -14.69
C GLN A 200 -8.83 -38.41 -15.00
#